data_AF-A0A963RU49-F1
#
_entry.id   AF-A0A963RU49-F1
#
_cell.length_a   1.000
_cell.length_b   1.000
_cell.length_c   1.000
_cell.angle_alpha   90.00
_cell.angle_beta   90.00
_cell.angle_gamma   90.00
#
_symmetry.space_group_name_H-M   'P 1'
#
loop_
_entity.id
_entity.type
_entity.pdbx_description
1 polymer ?
#
loop_
_entity_poly.entity_id
_entity_poly.type
_entity_poly.pdbx_seq_one_letter_code
_entity_poly.pdbx_strand_id
1 'polypeptide(L)'
;LPVRRRLLLTASSGVLACWLLGLAVPRLGLPWIDAAWASWPWLGIGLALLAVTGLPHAFNIIDGYNGLAGAVAMVVCLALAHVAMQVGDRELASVAVALAAATAGFLVWNYPRGLIFAGDAGAYLWGIVIAVVGILLVQRHDIVSPWFPVLLLIYPVWETLFSMYRKLARGDSPGMADALHLHQLVYRRIVRSVLHEDEAEGMLQRNNRTTVYLGSFMVLTVVPAVLFWRFSAVLMGFCALFAVSYVLAYVSLVRFKAQRVFRRSRM
;
A
#
# COMPACT_ATOMS: atom_id res chain seq x y z
N LEU A 1 2.55 5.67 -21.08
CA LEU A 1 1.24 5.15 -21.59
C LEU A 1 0.10 5.88 -20.88
N PRO A 2 -1.02 6.21 -21.55
CA PRO A 2 -2.21 6.75 -20.89
C PRO A 2 -2.73 5.82 -19.78
N VAL A 3 -3.31 6.37 -18.72
CA VAL A 3 -3.82 5.62 -17.56
C VAL A 3 -4.76 4.48 -17.97
N ARG A 4 -5.66 4.73 -18.92
CA ARG A 4 -6.59 3.70 -19.44
C ARG A 4 -5.86 2.50 -20.05
N ARG A 5 -4.78 2.72 -20.80
CA ARG A 5 -3.99 1.62 -21.40
C ARG A 5 -3.23 0.86 -20.32
N ARG A 6 -2.67 1.56 -19.33
CA ARG A 6 -2.00 0.92 -18.18
C ARG A 6 -2.96 0.01 -17.42
N LEU A 7 -4.17 0.52 -17.11
CA LEU A 7 -5.22 -0.25 -16.45
C LEU A 7 -5.65 -1.48 -17.25
N LEU A 8 -5.87 -1.33 -18.57
CA LEU A 8 -6.22 -2.45 -19.45
C LEU A 8 -5.13 -3.52 -19.46
N LEU A 9 -3.86 -3.13 -19.63
CA LEU A 9 -2.75 -4.08 -19.63
C LEU A 9 -2.61 -4.78 -18.28
N THR A 10 -2.71 -4.06 -17.16
CA THR A 10 -2.70 -4.68 -15.82
C THR A 10 -3.88 -5.62 -15.60
N ALA A 11 -5.06 -5.28 -16.12
CA ALA A 11 -6.25 -6.12 -16.01
C ALA A 11 -6.09 -7.39 -16.85
N SER A 12 -5.57 -7.28 -18.08
CA SER A 12 -5.27 -8.45 -18.93
C SER A 12 -4.24 -9.36 -18.27
N SER A 13 -3.15 -8.80 -17.72
CA SER A 13 -2.17 -9.57 -16.95
C SER A 13 -2.77 -10.19 -15.68
N GLY A 14 -3.68 -9.48 -15.01
CA GLY A 14 -4.40 -9.98 -13.83
C GLY A 14 -5.32 -11.16 -14.16
N VAL A 15 -6.08 -11.08 -15.26
CA VAL A 15 -6.91 -12.19 -15.76
C VAL A 15 -6.04 -13.39 -16.08
N LEU A 16 -4.93 -13.17 -16.79
CA LEU A 16 -3.98 -14.24 -17.13
C LEU A 16 -3.39 -14.88 -15.87
N ALA A 17 -3.00 -14.08 -14.87
CA ALA A 17 -2.48 -14.59 -13.59
C ALA A 17 -3.53 -15.39 -12.80
N CYS A 18 -4.77 -14.87 -12.70
CA CYS A 18 -5.88 -15.58 -12.08
C CYS A 18 -6.16 -16.92 -12.77
N TRP A 19 -6.12 -16.95 -14.10
CA TRP A 19 -6.34 -18.17 -14.88
C TRP A 19 -5.21 -19.19 -14.73
N LEU A 20 -3.95 -18.76 -14.88
CA LEU A 20 -2.78 -19.65 -14.82
C LEU A 20 -2.52 -20.21 -13.42
N LEU A 21 -2.74 -19.40 -12.38
CA LEU A 21 -2.44 -19.77 -10.99
C LEU A 21 -3.67 -20.19 -10.19
N GLY A 22 -4.86 -20.16 -10.80
CA GLY A 22 -6.12 -20.48 -10.13
C GLY A 22 -6.40 -19.57 -8.93
N LEU A 23 -6.10 -18.26 -9.04
CA LEU A 23 -6.21 -17.33 -7.92
C LEU A 23 -7.67 -17.05 -7.56
N ALA A 24 -8.01 -17.28 -6.30
CA ALA A 24 -9.28 -16.91 -5.71
C ALA A 24 -9.09 -16.56 -4.24
N VAL A 25 -9.91 -15.65 -3.72
CA VAL A 25 -10.04 -15.45 -2.27
C VAL A 25 -11.14 -16.38 -1.78
N PRO A 26 -10.83 -17.49 -1.07
CA PRO A 26 -11.83 -18.52 -0.76
C PRO A 26 -12.74 -18.14 0.42
N ARG A 27 -12.35 -17.15 1.23
CA ARG A 27 -13.07 -16.73 2.44
C ARG A 27 -12.76 -15.28 2.79
N LEU A 28 -13.69 -14.63 3.48
CA LEU A 28 -13.57 -13.26 3.99
C LEU A 28 -13.25 -13.23 5.50
N GLY A 29 -13.27 -14.37 6.18
CA GLY A 29 -12.97 -14.46 7.61
C GLY A 29 -14.15 -14.01 8.48
N LEU A 30 -15.35 -14.10 7.93
CA LEU A 30 -16.63 -13.79 8.58
C LEU A 30 -17.52 -15.04 8.47
N PRO A 31 -17.66 -15.86 9.54
CA PRO A 31 -18.28 -17.18 9.44
C PRO A 31 -19.69 -17.18 8.83
N TRP A 32 -20.48 -16.13 9.07
CA TRP A 32 -21.84 -15.97 8.55
C TRP A 32 -21.89 -15.54 7.08
N ILE A 33 -20.82 -14.98 6.54
CA ILE A 33 -20.69 -14.65 5.10
C ILE A 33 -19.99 -15.77 4.35
N ASP A 34 -19.01 -16.42 4.96
CA ASP A 34 -18.12 -17.39 4.30
C ASP A 34 -18.90 -18.58 3.70
N ALA A 35 -20.02 -18.98 4.32
CA ALA A 35 -20.91 -20.00 3.75
C ALA A 35 -21.56 -19.59 2.42
N ALA A 36 -22.04 -18.34 2.33
CA ALA A 36 -22.58 -17.78 1.08
C ALA A 36 -21.48 -17.44 0.08
N TRP A 37 -20.29 -17.07 0.56
CA TRP A 37 -19.14 -16.80 -0.29
C TRP A 37 -18.68 -18.07 -1.03
N ALA A 38 -18.65 -19.20 -0.33
CA ALA A 38 -18.28 -20.49 -0.90
C ALA A 38 -19.24 -20.97 -2.01
N SER A 39 -20.52 -20.57 -1.97
CA SER A 39 -21.48 -20.90 -3.03
C SER A 39 -21.32 -20.04 -4.28
N TRP A 40 -20.60 -18.91 -4.22
CA TRP A 40 -20.33 -18.00 -5.33
C TRP A 40 -18.82 -17.79 -5.58
N PRO A 41 -18.08 -18.81 -6.06
CA PRO A 41 -16.62 -18.75 -6.23
C PRO A 41 -16.12 -17.62 -7.15
N TRP A 42 -16.96 -17.19 -8.10
CA TRP A 42 -16.66 -16.09 -9.01
C TRP A 42 -16.45 -14.75 -8.29
N LEU A 43 -17.04 -14.55 -7.11
CA LEU A 43 -16.75 -13.39 -6.26
C LEU A 43 -15.32 -13.44 -5.69
N GLY A 44 -14.87 -14.63 -5.27
CA GLY A 44 -13.49 -14.87 -4.84
C GLY A 44 -12.47 -14.58 -5.94
N ILE A 45 -12.76 -15.01 -7.17
CA ILE A 45 -11.94 -14.72 -8.35
C ILE A 45 -11.97 -13.23 -8.67
N GLY A 46 -13.14 -12.60 -8.63
CA GLY A 46 -13.28 -11.16 -8.87
C GLY A 46 -12.47 -10.32 -7.87
N LEU A 47 -12.46 -10.72 -6.60
CA LEU A 47 -11.66 -10.06 -5.57
C LEU A 47 -10.15 -10.28 -5.78
N ALA A 48 -9.73 -11.49 -6.16
CA ALA A 48 -8.35 -11.76 -6.54
C ALA A 48 -7.91 -10.91 -7.75
N LEU A 49 -8.75 -10.83 -8.79
CA LEU A 49 -8.49 -10.02 -9.98
C LEU A 49 -8.37 -8.53 -9.63
N LEU A 50 -9.25 -8.02 -8.76
CA LEU A 50 -9.19 -6.65 -8.26
C LEU A 50 -7.86 -6.39 -7.54
N ALA A 51 -7.43 -7.30 -6.68
CA ALA A 51 -6.17 -7.16 -5.95
C ALA A 51 -4.96 -7.19 -6.89
N VAL A 52 -4.85 -8.18 -7.79
CA VAL A 52 -3.74 -8.30 -8.75
C VAL A 52 -3.68 -7.13 -9.73
N THR A 53 -4.84 -6.61 -10.14
CA THR A 53 -4.90 -5.44 -11.04
C THR A 53 -4.64 -4.14 -10.28
N GLY A 54 -5.17 -3.99 -9.07
CA GLY A 54 -5.18 -2.73 -8.32
C GLY A 54 -3.89 -2.45 -7.55
N LEU A 55 -3.27 -3.47 -6.94
CA LEU A 55 -2.04 -3.31 -6.15
C LEU A 55 -0.87 -2.69 -6.94
N PRO A 56 -0.63 -3.03 -8.22
CA PRO A 56 0.36 -2.34 -9.06
C PRO A 56 0.18 -0.82 -9.10
N HIS A 57 -1.06 -0.34 -9.25
CA HIS A 57 -1.37 1.08 -9.25
C HIS A 57 -1.27 1.69 -7.85
N ALA A 58 -1.63 0.93 -6.81
CA ALA A 58 -1.50 1.37 -5.43
C ALA A 58 -0.03 1.59 -5.03
N PHE A 59 0.86 0.69 -5.41
CA PHE A 59 2.32 0.87 -5.25
C PHE A 59 2.84 2.02 -6.09
N ASN A 60 2.35 2.20 -7.31
CA ASN A 60 2.76 3.32 -8.17
C ASN A 60 2.34 4.69 -7.61
N ILE A 61 1.23 4.77 -6.89
CA ILE A 61 0.77 5.99 -6.22
C ILE A 61 1.71 6.39 -5.07
N ILE A 62 2.22 5.43 -4.29
CA ILE A 62 3.10 5.71 -3.16
C ILE A 62 4.59 5.82 -3.55
N ASP A 63 4.95 5.48 -4.80
CA ASP A 63 6.30 5.62 -5.36
C ASP A 63 6.63 7.07 -5.78
N GLY A 64 6.32 8.03 -4.90
CA GLY A 64 6.58 9.46 -5.10
C GLY A 64 7.73 10.03 -4.26
N TYR A 65 8.27 9.22 -3.33
CA TYR A 65 9.33 9.61 -2.40
C TYR A 65 10.39 8.51 -2.31
N ASN A 66 11.65 8.93 -2.21
CA ASN A 66 12.82 8.06 -2.09
C ASN A 66 12.64 7.12 -0.89
N GLY A 67 12.74 5.82 -1.15
CA GLY A 67 12.67 4.75 -0.17
C GLY A 67 11.26 4.40 0.29
N LEU A 68 10.20 5.16 -0.02
CA LEU A 68 8.87 4.91 0.54
C LEU A 68 8.27 3.60 0.01
N ALA A 69 8.04 3.50 -1.30
CA ALA A 69 7.45 2.31 -1.90
C ALA A 69 8.34 1.07 -1.72
N GLY A 70 9.66 1.23 -1.85
CA GLY A 70 10.62 0.15 -1.63
C GLY A 70 10.64 -0.35 -0.18
N ALA A 71 10.58 0.53 0.82
CA ALA A 71 10.50 0.13 2.23
C ALA A 71 9.18 -0.57 2.55
N VAL A 72 8.06 -0.08 2.01
CA VAL A 72 6.75 -0.77 2.12
C VAL A 72 6.85 -2.17 1.52
N ALA A 73 7.33 -2.30 0.28
CA ALA A 73 7.46 -3.58 -0.41
C ALA A 73 8.36 -4.55 0.37
N MET A 74 9.51 -4.08 0.85
CA MET A 74 10.44 -4.85 1.67
C MET A 74 9.76 -5.43 2.90
N VAL A 75 9.15 -4.58 3.73
CA VAL A 75 8.58 -4.98 5.01
C VAL A 75 7.40 -5.92 4.81
N VAL A 76 6.56 -5.67 3.79
CA VAL A 76 5.46 -6.56 3.42
C VAL A 76 5.98 -7.92 2.96
N CYS A 77 7.01 -7.96 2.13
CA CYS A 77 7.62 -9.22 1.68
C CYS A 77 8.19 -10.02 2.86
N LEU A 78 8.88 -9.37 3.80
CA LEU A 78 9.41 -10.03 4.99
C LEU A 78 8.30 -10.57 5.90
N ALA A 79 7.20 -9.82 6.06
CA ALA A 79 6.04 -10.27 6.82
C ALA A 79 5.35 -11.49 6.16
N LEU A 80 5.16 -11.45 4.83
CA LEU A 80 4.62 -12.58 4.06
C LEU A 80 5.54 -13.79 4.15
N ALA A 81 6.85 -13.61 3.98
CA ALA A 81 7.85 -14.67 4.13
C ALA A 81 7.80 -15.30 5.53
N HIS A 82 7.72 -14.47 6.57
CA HIS A 82 7.64 -14.93 7.94
C HIS A 82 6.41 -15.83 8.18
N VAL A 83 5.22 -15.38 7.77
CA VAL A 83 4.00 -16.18 7.93
C VAL A 83 4.02 -17.42 7.05
N ALA A 84 4.49 -17.32 5.80
CA ALA A 84 4.67 -18.47 4.91
C ALA A 84 5.58 -19.54 5.53
N MET A 85 6.67 -19.14 6.18
CA MET A 85 7.54 -20.06 6.91
C MET A 85 6.84 -20.70 8.13
N GLN A 86 5.99 -19.96 8.85
CA GLN A 86 5.22 -20.51 9.98
C GLN A 86 4.23 -21.59 9.55
N VAL A 87 3.65 -21.47 8.36
CA VAL A 87 2.72 -22.47 7.79
C VAL A 87 3.41 -23.50 6.91
N GLY A 88 4.75 -23.47 6.81
CA GLY A 88 5.55 -24.44 6.07
C GLY A 88 5.59 -24.24 4.54
N ASP A 89 5.05 -23.13 4.02
CA ASP A 89 5.04 -22.82 2.59
C ASP A 89 6.36 -22.20 2.13
N ARG A 90 7.37 -23.06 1.94
CA ARG A 90 8.72 -22.64 1.53
C ARG A 90 8.76 -22.05 0.12
N GLU A 91 7.84 -22.46 -0.75
CA GLU A 91 7.73 -21.92 -2.11
C GLU A 91 7.37 -20.43 -2.05
N LEU A 92 6.26 -20.07 -1.38
CA LEU A 92 5.85 -18.67 -1.23
C LEU A 92 6.88 -17.86 -0.43
N ALA A 93 7.46 -18.45 0.63
CA ALA A 93 8.51 -17.78 1.40
C ALA A 93 9.73 -17.44 0.52
N SER A 94 10.16 -18.36 -0.35
CA SER A 94 11.31 -18.13 -1.23
C SER A 94 11.08 -16.96 -2.20
N VAL A 95 9.89 -16.86 -2.79
CA VAL A 95 9.52 -15.77 -3.71
C VAL A 95 9.52 -14.43 -2.96
N ALA A 96 8.91 -14.38 -1.78
CA ALA A 96 8.85 -13.17 -0.97
C ALA A 96 10.25 -12.73 -0.48
N VAL A 97 11.11 -13.66 -0.05
CA VAL A 97 12.50 -13.37 0.34
C VAL A 97 13.32 -12.88 -0.85
N ALA A 98 13.17 -13.50 -2.03
CA ALA A 98 13.87 -13.07 -3.24
C ALA A 98 13.48 -11.62 -3.62
N LEU A 99 12.19 -11.29 -3.57
CA LEU A 99 11.72 -9.93 -3.83
C LEU A 99 12.21 -8.94 -2.76
N ALA A 100 12.22 -9.34 -1.49
CA ALA A 100 12.79 -8.54 -0.40
C ALA A 100 14.29 -8.27 -0.63
N ALA A 101 15.09 -9.29 -0.95
CA ALA A 101 16.53 -9.15 -1.20
C ALA A 101 16.83 -8.25 -2.41
N ALA A 102 16.10 -8.42 -3.52
CA ALA A 102 16.21 -7.53 -4.68
C ALA A 102 15.83 -6.08 -4.33
N THR A 103 14.78 -5.90 -3.54
CA THR A 103 14.36 -4.58 -3.03
C THR A 103 15.41 -3.99 -2.09
N ALA A 104 16.14 -4.80 -1.33
CA ALA A 104 17.24 -4.36 -0.47
C ALA A 104 18.35 -3.74 -1.31
N GLY A 105 18.76 -4.44 -2.36
CA GLY A 105 19.75 -3.96 -3.32
C GLY A 105 19.31 -2.64 -3.96
N PHE A 106 18.05 -2.54 -4.37
CA PHE A 106 17.48 -1.28 -4.89
C PHE A 106 17.54 -0.14 -3.85
N LEU A 107 17.14 -0.39 -2.61
CA LEU A 107 17.07 0.62 -1.55
C LEU A 107 18.44 1.21 -1.21
N VAL A 108 19.53 0.46 -1.32
CA VAL A 108 20.91 0.98 -1.13
C VAL A 108 21.19 2.17 -2.05
N TRP A 109 20.69 2.12 -3.28
CA TRP A 109 20.89 3.18 -4.27
C TRP A 109 19.77 4.24 -4.22
N ASN A 110 18.54 3.84 -3.85
CA ASN A 110 17.38 4.72 -3.84
C ASN A 110 17.25 5.55 -2.55
N TYR A 111 17.61 5.03 -1.37
CA TYR A 111 17.47 5.73 -0.11
C TYR A 111 18.80 5.80 0.66
N PRO A 112 19.22 6.98 1.17
CA PRO A 112 18.55 8.28 1.10
C PRO A 112 18.89 9.09 -0.18
N ARG A 113 19.78 8.59 -1.03
CA ARG A 113 20.39 9.42 -2.09
C ARG A 113 19.53 9.59 -3.35
N GLY A 114 18.57 8.71 -3.60
CA GLY A 114 17.70 8.77 -4.79
C GLY A 114 18.44 8.56 -6.11
N LEU A 115 19.52 7.75 -6.13
CA LEU A 115 20.38 7.59 -7.31
C LEU A 115 19.70 6.82 -8.45
N ILE A 116 18.79 5.92 -8.11
CA ILE A 116 17.95 5.18 -9.05
C ILE A 116 16.49 5.24 -8.58
N PHE A 117 15.55 5.22 -9.52
CA PHE A 117 14.11 5.21 -9.26
C PHE A 117 13.52 3.85 -9.66
N ALA A 118 12.54 3.37 -8.90
CA ALA A 118 11.83 2.13 -9.23
C ALA A 118 10.98 2.32 -10.48
N GLY A 119 10.27 3.46 -10.53
CA GLY A 119 9.39 3.82 -11.64
C GLY A 119 8.24 2.83 -11.79
N ASP A 120 7.58 2.88 -12.95
CA ASP A 120 6.43 2.00 -13.23
C ASP A 120 6.81 0.52 -13.17
N ALA A 121 8.02 0.15 -13.61
CA ALA A 121 8.48 -1.23 -13.63
C ALA A 121 8.58 -1.83 -12.21
N GLY A 122 9.26 -1.14 -11.29
CA GLY A 122 9.41 -1.61 -9.90
C GLY A 122 8.08 -1.61 -9.16
N ALA A 123 7.30 -0.53 -9.27
CA ALA A 123 6.00 -0.42 -8.61
C ALA A 123 5.02 -1.53 -9.04
N TYR A 124 5.00 -1.87 -10.34
CA TYR A 124 4.09 -2.89 -10.86
C TYR A 124 4.57 -4.29 -10.49
N LEU A 125 5.88 -4.53 -10.52
CA LEU A 125 6.46 -5.80 -10.09
C LEU A 125 6.14 -6.06 -8.61
N TRP A 126 6.36 -5.09 -7.72
CA TRP A 126 5.99 -5.21 -6.31
C TRP A 126 4.50 -5.49 -6.16
N GLY A 127 3.64 -4.69 -6.80
CA GLY A 127 2.20 -4.85 -6.69
C GLY A 127 1.69 -6.23 -7.12
N ILE A 128 2.12 -6.74 -8.28
CA ILE A 128 1.68 -8.05 -8.77
C ILE A 128 2.20 -9.18 -7.87
N VAL A 129 3.50 -9.23 -7.60
CA VAL A 129 4.09 -10.35 -6.85
C VAL A 129 3.55 -10.40 -5.43
N ILE A 130 3.44 -9.25 -4.75
CA ILE A 130 2.90 -9.19 -3.39
C ILE A 130 1.41 -9.56 -3.38
N ALA A 131 0.63 -9.15 -4.38
CA ALA A 131 -0.78 -9.57 -4.51
C ALA A 131 -0.89 -11.10 -4.64
N VAL A 132 -0.12 -11.68 -5.56
CA VAL A 132 -0.15 -13.13 -5.83
C VAL A 132 0.29 -13.92 -4.60
N VAL A 133 1.40 -13.56 -3.97
CA VAL A 133 1.88 -14.26 -2.76
C VAL A 133 0.87 -14.14 -1.63
N GLY A 134 0.30 -12.94 -1.40
CA GLY A 134 -0.71 -12.72 -0.36
C GLY A 134 -1.99 -13.55 -0.58
N ILE A 135 -2.49 -13.59 -1.83
CA ILE A 135 -3.68 -14.39 -2.18
C ILE A 135 -3.39 -15.88 -2.02
N LEU A 136 -2.29 -16.37 -2.61
CA LEU A 136 -1.93 -17.79 -2.54
C LEU A 136 -1.70 -18.24 -1.10
N LEU A 137 -1.10 -17.40 -0.25
CA LEU A 137 -0.89 -17.75 1.16
C LEU A 137 -2.21 -17.97 1.89
N VAL A 138 -3.20 -17.11 1.67
CA VAL A 138 -4.56 -17.26 2.24
C VAL A 138 -5.28 -18.46 1.62
N GLN A 139 -5.14 -18.66 0.31
CA GLN A 139 -5.82 -19.71 -0.44
C GLN A 139 -5.29 -21.10 -0.09
N ARG A 140 -3.98 -21.26 0.09
CA ARG A 140 -3.32 -22.54 0.41
C ARG A 140 -3.44 -22.91 1.89
N HIS A 141 -3.61 -21.93 2.79
CA HIS A 141 -3.55 -22.15 4.24
C HIS A 141 -4.75 -21.53 4.96
N ASP A 142 -5.70 -22.36 5.37
CA ASP A 142 -6.95 -21.92 6.02
C ASP A 142 -6.74 -21.16 7.34
N ILE A 143 -5.66 -21.51 8.03
CA ILE A 143 -5.22 -20.89 9.29
C ILE A 143 -4.78 -19.43 9.12
N VAL A 144 -4.40 -19.00 7.91
CA VAL A 144 -4.02 -17.62 7.62
C VAL A 144 -5.28 -16.79 7.43
N SER A 145 -5.42 -15.69 8.16
CA SER A 145 -6.56 -14.80 7.99
C SER A 145 -6.52 -14.11 6.62
N PRO A 146 -7.65 -14.00 5.89
CA PRO A 146 -7.72 -13.18 4.69
C PRO A 146 -7.44 -11.69 4.95
N TRP A 147 -7.56 -11.24 6.21
CA TRP A 147 -7.26 -9.86 6.62
C TRP A 147 -5.78 -9.60 6.87
N PHE A 148 -4.94 -10.64 6.94
CA PHE A 148 -3.50 -10.49 7.13
C PHE A 148 -2.84 -9.70 6.00
N PRO A 149 -2.94 -10.12 4.71
CA PRO A 149 -2.38 -9.32 3.61
C PRO A 149 -3.11 -7.98 3.44
N VAL A 150 -4.39 -7.90 3.79
CA VAL A 150 -5.15 -6.64 3.74
C VAL A 150 -4.56 -5.59 4.69
N LEU A 151 -4.28 -5.96 5.94
CA LEU A 151 -3.69 -5.04 6.92
C LEU A 151 -2.26 -4.65 6.52
N LEU A 152 -1.46 -5.59 6.01
CA LEU A 152 -0.11 -5.28 5.49
C LEU A 152 -0.13 -4.25 4.36
N LEU A 153 -1.14 -4.31 3.49
CA LEU A 153 -1.26 -3.49 2.29
C LEU A 153 -2.23 -2.31 2.47
N ILE A 154 -2.73 -2.09 3.69
CA ILE A 154 -3.81 -1.12 3.89
C ILE A 154 -3.36 0.30 3.56
N TYR A 155 -2.08 0.65 3.77
CA TYR A 155 -1.58 1.98 3.45
C TYR A 155 -1.71 2.34 1.96
N PRO A 156 -1.08 1.63 1.01
CA PRO A 156 -1.22 1.93 -0.42
C PRO A 156 -2.65 1.74 -0.93
N VAL A 157 -3.38 0.72 -0.45
CA VAL A 157 -4.77 0.48 -0.85
C VAL A 157 -5.66 1.63 -0.41
N TRP A 158 -5.55 2.07 0.83
CA TRP A 158 -6.37 3.14 1.38
C TRP A 158 -6.04 4.50 0.76
N GLU A 159 -4.77 4.80 0.47
CA GLU A 159 -4.38 5.99 -0.31
C GLU A 159 -5.10 6.03 -1.67
N THR A 160 -5.19 4.88 -2.34
CA THR A 160 -5.83 4.74 -3.64
C THR A 160 -7.34 4.93 -3.54
N LEU A 161 -8.00 4.20 -2.63
CA LEU A 161 -9.45 4.30 -2.41
C LEU A 161 -9.88 5.71 -1.95
N PHE A 162 -9.13 6.30 -1.02
CA PHE A 162 -9.43 7.63 -0.48
C PHE A 162 -9.23 8.73 -1.52
N SER A 163 -8.23 8.60 -2.41
CA SER A 163 -8.07 9.49 -3.57
C SER A 163 -9.27 9.40 -4.51
N MET A 164 -9.73 8.18 -4.86
CA MET A 164 -10.91 8.00 -5.70
C MET A 164 -12.16 8.62 -5.08
N TYR A 165 -12.43 8.32 -3.80
CA TYR A 165 -13.54 8.90 -3.04
C TYR A 165 -13.50 10.44 -3.09
N ARG A 166 -12.34 11.03 -2.81
CA ARG A 166 -12.18 12.49 -2.73
C ARG A 166 -12.37 13.19 -4.08
N LYS A 167 -11.99 12.55 -5.19
CA LYS A 167 -12.24 13.06 -6.55
C LYS A 167 -13.73 12.99 -6.90
N LEU A 168 -14.34 11.83 -6.65
CA LEU A 168 -15.77 11.63 -6.89
C LEU A 168 -16.63 12.63 -6.08
N ALA A 169 -16.27 12.87 -4.82
CA ALA A 169 -16.95 13.85 -3.97
C ALA A 169 -16.82 15.31 -4.46
N ARG A 170 -15.87 15.62 -5.35
CA ARG A 170 -15.69 16.93 -6.00
C ARG A 170 -16.30 17.00 -7.40
N GLY A 171 -16.85 15.90 -7.90
CA GLY A 171 -17.32 15.78 -9.29
C GLY A 171 -16.21 15.49 -10.31
N ASP A 172 -14.98 15.24 -9.86
CA ASP A 172 -13.84 14.92 -10.72
C ASP A 172 -13.80 13.42 -11.06
N SER A 173 -13.29 13.10 -12.25
CA SER A 173 -13.05 11.71 -12.63
C SER A 173 -11.92 11.08 -11.78
N PRO A 174 -12.07 9.83 -11.28
CA PRO A 174 -11.04 9.14 -10.50
C PRO A 174 -9.66 9.07 -11.17
N GLY A 175 -9.63 9.05 -12.51
CA GLY A 175 -8.41 8.96 -13.32
C GLY A 175 -7.63 10.26 -13.48
N MET A 176 -8.15 11.39 -12.96
CA MET A 176 -7.44 12.68 -12.99
C MET A 176 -6.24 12.67 -12.04
N ALA A 177 -5.20 13.46 -12.36
CA ALA A 177 -4.05 13.62 -11.48
C ALA A 177 -4.47 14.18 -10.11
N ASP A 178 -3.83 13.71 -9.04
CA ASP A 178 -4.11 14.14 -7.68
C ASP A 178 -2.85 14.65 -6.99
N ALA A 179 -2.99 15.72 -6.23
CA ALA A 179 -1.90 16.39 -5.52
C ALA A 179 -2.14 16.46 -4.00
N LEU A 180 -3.11 15.70 -3.50
CA LEU A 180 -3.55 15.70 -2.10
C LEU A 180 -3.46 14.30 -1.49
N HIS A 181 -2.54 13.46 -1.96
CA HIS A 181 -2.23 12.22 -1.24
C HIS A 181 -1.62 12.51 0.14
N LEU A 182 -1.79 11.61 1.11
CA LEU A 182 -1.33 11.87 2.47
C LEU A 182 0.19 12.10 2.50
N HIS A 183 0.97 11.29 1.77
CA HIS A 183 2.42 11.46 1.65
C HIS A 183 2.81 12.85 1.12
N GLN A 184 2.08 13.38 0.14
CA GLN A 184 2.30 14.72 -0.40
C GLN A 184 1.93 15.83 0.58
N LEU A 185 0.86 15.64 1.38
CA LEU A 185 0.47 16.57 2.42
C LEU A 185 1.50 16.62 3.56
N VAL A 186 1.98 15.46 4.01
CA VAL A 186 3.05 15.35 5.02
C VAL A 186 4.29 16.10 4.56
N TYR A 187 4.75 15.84 3.32
CA TYR A 187 5.88 16.57 2.73
C TYR A 187 5.65 18.10 2.69
N ARG A 188 4.49 18.54 2.19
CA ARG A 188 4.20 19.98 2.01
C ARG A 188 3.97 20.73 3.32
N ARG A 189 3.46 20.08 4.37
CA ARG A 189 2.96 20.74 5.59
C ARG A 189 3.84 20.56 6.81
N ILE A 190 4.43 19.38 6.98
CA ILE A 190 5.29 19.08 8.12
C ILE A 190 6.74 19.37 7.73
N VAL A 191 7.13 18.91 6.55
CA VAL A 191 8.55 18.88 6.19
C VAL A 191 9.03 20.20 5.57
N ARG A 192 8.16 20.92 4.83
CA ARG A 192 8.50 22.23 4.23
C ARG A 192 8.64 23.37 5.25
N SER A 193 8.09 23.26 6.46
CA SER A 193 8.08 24.37 7.42
C SER A 193 9.36 24.54 8.26
N VAL A 194 10.42 23.75 7.99
CA VAL A 194 11.52 23.55 8.96
C VAL A 194 12.93 23.94 8.46
N LEU A 195 13.17 24.26 7.17
CA LEU A 195 14.56 24.45 6.69
C LEU A 195 14.75 25.64 5.73
N HIS A 196 15.74 26.48 6.02
CA HIS A 196 16.29 27.59 5.23
C HIS A 196 17.71 27.24 4.70
N GLU A 197 17.84 26.24 3.83
CA GLU A 197 19.12 25.87 3.21
C GLU A 197 18.92 25.47 1.73
N ASP A 198 20.02 25.42 0.98
CA ASP A 198 20.14 25.26 -0.48
C ASP A 198 19.05 24.38 -1.10
N GLU A 199 18.42 24.88 -2.17
CA GLU A 199 17.13 24.36 -2.66
C GLU A 199 17.14 22.86 -3.01
N ALA A 200 18.26 22.35 -3.55
CA ALA A 200 18.42 20.96 -3.98
C ALA A 200 18.70 19.99 -2.82
N GLU A 201 19.67 20.29 -1.95
CA GLU A 201 19.97 19.47 -0.77
C GLU A 201 18.80 19.48 0.22
N GLY A 202 18.17 20.65 0.38
CA GLY A 202 16.93 20.81 1.13
C GLY A 202 15.80 19.94 0.57
N MET A 203 15.62 19.85 -0.76
CA MET A 203 14.61 18.97 -1.35
C MET A 203 14.87 17.48 -1.10
N LEU A 204 16.12 17.00 -1.21
CA LEU A 204 16.47 15.60 -0.94
C LEU A 204 16.26 15.23 0.53
N GLN A 205 16.75 16.06 1.46
CA GLN A 205 16.55 15.83 2.90
C GLN A 205 15.07 15.80 3.27
N ARG A 206 14.26 16.68 2.66
CA ARG A 206 12.80 16.73 2.88
C ARG A 206 12.12 15.46 2.34
N ASN A 207 12.54 14.97 1.17
CA ASN A 207 12.00 13.75 0.56
C ASN A 207 12.22 12.53 1.48
N ASN A 208 13.45 12.36 1.97
CA ASN A 208 13.82 11.24 2.83
C ASN A 208 13.09 11.26 4.18
N ARG A 209 12.89 12.44 4.78
CA ARG A 209 12.14 12.57 6.04
C ARG A 209 10.68 12.13 5.89
N THR A 210 10.05 12.37 4.74
CA THR A 210 8.68 11.90 4.49
C THR A 210 8.59 10.38 4.62
N THR A 211 9.57 9.64 4.11
CA THR A 211 9.65 8.18 4.26
C THR A 211 9.74 7.75 5.73
N VAL A 212 10.53 8.45 6.55
CA VAL A 212 10.63 8.16 8.00
C VAL A 212 9.30 8.41 8.72
N TYR A 213 8.65 9.56 8.46
CA TYR A 213 7.36 9.88 9.09
C TYR A 213 6.27 8.87 8.71
N LEU A 214 6.20 8.49 7.43
CA LEU A 214 5.23 7.50 6.96
C LEU A 214 5.59 6.08 7.40
N GLY A 215 6.87 5.81 7.73
CA GLY A 215 7.29 4.56 8.35
C GLY A 215 6.58 4.25 9.66
N SER A 216 6.13 5.27 10.41
CA SER A 216 5.31 5.05 11.60
C SER A 216 3.97 4.38 11.28
N PHE A 217 3.31 4.74 10.19
CA PHE A 217 2.07 4.09 9.72
C PHE A 217 2.33 2.63 9.28
N MET A 218 3.51 2.34 8.74
CA MET A 218 3.89 0.96 8.42
C MET A 218 4.05 0.11 9.68
N VAL A 219 4.70 0.63 10.73
CA VAL A 219 4.84 -0.11 12.00
C VAL A 219 3.47 -0.39 12.62
N LEU A 220 2.56 0.59 12.60
CA LEU A 220 1.20 0.46 13.14
C LEU A 220 0.34 -0.59 12.42
N THR A 221 0.72 -1.00 11.21
CA THR A 221 -0.04 -1.98 10.42
C THR A 221 0.67 -3.33 10.38
N VAL A 222 1.98 -3.35 10.18
CA VAL A 222 2.77 -4.58 10.04
C VAL A 222 2.91 -5.34 11.35
N VAL A 223 3.20 -4.65 12.46
CA VAL A 223 3.38 -5.31 13.76
C VAL A 223 2.12 -6.08 14.17
N PRO A 224 0.91 -5.47 14.20
CA PRO A 224 -0.30 -6.22 14.51
C PRO A 224 -0.63 -7.28 13.44
N ALA A 225 -0.34 -7.03 12.16
CA ALA A 225 -0.54 -8.04 11.12
C ALA A 225 0.28 -9.31 11.40
N VAL A 226 1.56 -9.16 11.75
CA VAL A 226 2.47 -10.28 12.03
C VAL A 226 2.16 -10.95 13.38
N LEU A 227 1.72 -10.20 14.40
CA LEU A 227 1.37 -10.79 15.70
C LEU A 227 0.03 -11.55 15.68
N PHE A 228 -0.94 -11.05 14.91
CA PHE A 228 -2.31 -11.54 14.92
C PHE A 228 -2.75 -12.16 13.57
N TRP A 229 -1.80 -12.63 12.75
CA TRP A 229 -2.06 -13.13 11.38
C TRP A 229 -3.14 -14.22 11.26
N ARG A 230 -3.46 -14.91 12.36
CA ARG A 230 -4.52 -15.94 12.46
C ARG A 230 -5.90 -15.38 12.84
N PHE A 231 -5.96 -14.20 13.45
CA PHE A 231 -7.16 -13.68 14.12
C PHE A 231 -7.85 -12.59 13.31
N SER A 232 -8.76 -12.98 12.40
CA SER A 232 -9.47 -12.06 11.50
C SER A 232 -10.12 -10.87 12.20
N ALA A 233 -10.83 -11.09 13.31
CA ALA A 233 -11.53 -10.02 14.03
C ALA A 233 -10.56 -8.94 14.57
N VAL A 234 -9.40 -9.36 15.06
CA VAL A 234 -8.37 -8.43 15.56
C VAL A 234 -7.79 -7.61 14.41
N LEU A 235 -7.47 -8.27 13.29
CA LEU A 235 -6.93 -7.62 12.09
C LEU A 235 -7.93 -6.64 11.47
N MET A 236 -9.23 -6.98 11.44
CA MET A 236 -10.31 -6.07 11.06
C MET A 236 -10.36 -4.83 11.95
N GLY A 237 -10.21 -5.02 13.26
CA GLY A 237 -10.12 -3.92 14.23
C GLY A 237 -8.96 -2.96 13.93
N PHE A 238 -7.78 -3.50 13.62
CA PHE A 238 -6.62 -2.69 13.20
C PHE A 238 -6.83 -2.03 11.84
N CYS A 239 -7.52 -2.68 10.89
CA CYS A 239 -7.89 -2.05 9.62
C CYS A 239 -8.80 -0.84 9.84
N ALA A 240 -9.81 -0.97 10.72
CA ALA A 240 -10.70 0.13 11.07
C ALA A 240 -9.95 1.26 11.80
N LEU A 241 -9.07 0.91 12.74
CA LEU A 241 -8.22 1.88 13.46
C LEU A 241 -7.31 2.65 12.48
N PHE A 242 -6.70 1.95 11.53
CA PHE A 242 -5.90 2.57 10.48
C PHE A 242 -6.75 3.54 9.64
N ALA A 243 -7.92 3.11 9.17
CA ALA A 243 -8.82 3.95 8.39
C ALA A 243 -9.20 5.24 9.13
N VAL A 244 -9.58 5.13 10.41
CA VAL A 244 -9.94 6.29 11.24
C VAL A 244 -8.73 7.20 11.48
N SER A 245 -7.60 6.65 11.90
CA SER A 245 -6.38 7.44 12.16
C SER A 245 -5.86 8.14 10.90
N TYR A 246 -5.94 7.48 9.74
CA TYR A 246 -5.63 8.08 8.44
C TYR A 246 -6.52 9.28 8.14
N VAL A 247 -7.85 9.15 8.29
CA VAL A 247 -8.80 10.25 8.02
C VAL A 247 -8.57 11.41 8.98
N LEU A 248 -8.34 11.14 10.28
CA LEU A 248 -8.03 12.17 11.27
C LEU A 248 -6.74 12.91 10.93
N ALA A 249 -5.67 12.20 10.58
CA ALA A 249 -4.41 12.77 10.14
C ALA A 249 -4.57 13.60 8.85
N TYR A 250 -5.35 13.10 7.89
CA TYR A 250 -5.64 13.81 6.66
C TYR A 250 -6.39 15.13 6.91
N VAL A 251 -7.48 15.08 7.69
CA VAL A 251 -8.29 16.25 8.02
C VAL A 251 -7.47 17.29 8.79
N SER A 252 -6.65 16.87 9.75
CA SER A 252 -5.78 17.77 10.51
C SER A 252 -4.78 18.49 9.60
N LEU A 253 -4.13 17.76 8.68
CA LEU A 253 -3.18 18.32 7.71
C LEU A 253 -3.82 19.28 6.70
N VAL A 254 -5.06 19.00 6.28
CA VAL A 254 -5.82 19.90 5.39
C VAL A 254 -6.26 21.17 6.13
N ARG A 255 -6.76 21.03 7.37
CA ARG A 255 -7.24 22.16 8.20
C ARG A 255 -6.12 23.06 8.73
N PHE A 256 -4.87 22.57 8.80
CA PHE A 256 -3.70 23.30 9.31
C PHE A 256 -3.36 24.62 8.58
N LYS A 257 -4.11 25.03 7.54
CA LYS A 257 -3.96 26.33 6.86
C LYS A 257 -5.03 27.39 7.15
N ALA A 258 -6.07 27.11 7.95
CA ALA A 258 -7.08 28.13 8.26
C ALA A 258 -6.60 29.21 9.26
N GLN A 259 -5.50 28.98 10.01
CA GLN A 259 -5.14 29.85 11.15
C GLN A 259 -3.87 30.71 10.98
N ARG A 260 -3.20 30.73 9.81
CA ARG A 260 -2.00 31.58 9.62
C ARG A 260 -2.22 32.89 8.85
N VAL A 261 -3.45 33.19 8.43
CA VAL A 261 -3.75 34.42 7.65
C VAL A 261 -4.17 35.61 8.55
N PHE A 262 -4.58 35.38 9.80
CA PHE A 262 -5.19 36.44 10.64
C PHE A 262 -4.30 37.05 11.74
N ARG A 263 -2.98 36.87 11.72
CA ARG A 263 -2.13 37.45 12.79
C ARG A 263 -0.75 37.94 12.35
N ARG A 264 -0.69 38.67 11.23
CA ARG A 264 0.50 39.46 10.84
C ARG A 264 0.19 40.88 10.34
N SER A 265 -0.87 41.50 10.86
CA SER A 265 -1.14 42.93 10.66
C SER A 265 -1.57 43.55 11.98
N ARG A 266 -0.61 43.81 12.87
CA ARG A 266 -0.64 44.79 13.97
C ARG A 266 0.74 44.81 14.62
N MET A 267 1.69 45.41 13.90
CA MET A 267 2.73 46.28 14.43
C MET A 267 2.81 47.46 13.48
#